data_AF-A0A969V6V6-F1
#
_entry.id   AF-A0A969V6V6-F1
#
_cell.length_a   1.000
_cell.length_b   1.000
_cell.length_c   1.000
_cell.angle_alpha   90.00
_cell.angle_beta   90.00
_cell.angle_gamma   90.00
#
_symmetry.space_group_name_H-M   'P 1'
#
loop_
_entity.id
_entity.type
_entity.pdbx_description
1 polymer ?
#
loop_
_entity_poly.entity_id
_entity_poly.type
_entity_poly.pdbx_seq_one_letter_code
_entity_poly.pdbx_strand_id
1 'polypeptide(L)'
;MLLNEEKWQKVKQCPLCGSSDTLYSGKLHGTGYNFRDEIIPFIDGEVAIIKCNVCGIYYKNVIPSPSFLSEVFSRHSGKIWTEPYGFAHESKLLKELNKKSIL
;
A
#
# COMPACT_ATOMS: atom_id res chain seq x y z
N MET A 1 -5.72 -26.27 2.48
CA MET A 1 -5.62 -25.42 1.28
C MET A 1 -4.20 -24.86 1.23
N LEU A 2 -3.49 -25.00 0.13
CA LEU A 2 -2.13 -24.45 0.01
C LEU A 2 -2.22 -22.94 -0.19
N LEU A 3 -1.37 -22.16 0.51
CA LEU A 3 -1.15 -20.78 0.05
C LEU A 3 -0.61 -20.85 -1.37
N ASN A 4 -1.11 -20.00 -2.27
CA ASN A 4 -0.43 -19.77 -3.52
C ASN A 4 0.79 -18.87 -3.21
N GLU A 5 1.89 -19.49 -2.79
CA GLU A 5 3.04 -18.84 -2.16
C GLU A 5 3.69 -17.77 -3.06
N GLU A 6 3.52 -17.89 -4.38
CA GLU A 6 3.94 -16.89 -5.36
C GLU A 6 3.28 -15.52 -5.14
N LYS A 7 2.04 -15.48 -4.65
CA LYS A 7 1.25 -14.25 -4.46
C LYS A 7 1.20 -13.76 -3.01
N TRP A 8 1.41 -14.65 -2.04
CA TRP A 8 1.19 -14.38 -0.63
C TRP A 8 2.29 -14.96 0.25
N GLN A 9 2.85 -14.11 1.12
CA GLN A 9 3.91 -14.47 2.07
C GLN A 9 3.40 -14.36 3.52
N LYS A 10 3.85 -15.29 4.38
CA LYS A 10 3.62 -15.23 5.83
C LYS A 10 4.65 -14.29 6.47
N VAL A 11 4.18 -13.38 7.32
CA VAL A 11 5.04 -12.48 8.09
C VAL A 11 5.53 -13.23 9.35
N LYS A 12 6.73 -13.81 9.28
CA LYS A 12 7.31 -14.65 10.35
C LYS A 12 7.89 -13.87 11.55
N GLN A 13 8.15 -12.58 11.37
CA GLN A 13 8.82 -11.71 12.35
C GLN A 13 8.18 -10.32 12.34
N CYS A 14 8.25 -9.61 13.46
CA CYS A 14 7.77 -8.24 13.57
C CYS A 14 8.51 -7.33 12.60
N PRO A 15 7.81 -6.60 11.70
CA PRO A 15 8.45 -5.76 10.69
C PRO A 15 9.19 -4.54 11.28
N LEU A 16 8.94 -4.20 12.55
CA LEU A 16 9.59 -3.07 13.23
C LEU A 16 10.83 -3.47 14.03
N CYS A 17 10.80 -4.62 14.74
CA CYS A 17 11.86 -5.01 15.69
C CYS A 17 12.42 -6.42 15.49
N GLY A 18 12.00 -7.15 14.45
CA GLY A 18 12.50 -8.49 14.12
C GLY A 18 12.06 -9.64 15.06
N SER A 19 11.44 -9.34 16.19
CA SER A 19 10.98 -10.37 17.14
C SER A 19 9.90 -11.29 16.54
N SER A 20 9.99 -12.59 16.82
CA SER A 20 8.93 -13.58 16.55
C SER A 20 7.89 -13.69 17.68
N ASP A 21 8.13 -13.04 18.82
CA ASP A 21 7.20 -13.04 19.96
C ASP A 21 5.96 -12.18 19.65
N THR A 22 4.83 -12.88 19.46
CA THR A 22 3.60 -12.34 18.88
C THR A 22 2.36 -12.93 19.53
N LEU A 23 1.30 -12.14 19.56
CA LEU A 23 -0.02 -12.51 20.06
C LEU A 23 -1.07 -12.31 18.97
N TYR A 24 -1.99 -13.27 18.83
CA TYR A 24 -3.17 -13.11 17.99
C TYR A 24 -4.08 -12.01 18.57
N SER A 25 -4.43 -11.02 17.75
CA SER A 25 -5.22 -9.84 18.17
C SER A 25 -6.58 -9.74 17.48
N GLY A 26 -6.90 -10.62 16.53
CA GLY A 26 -8.18 -10.62 15.83
C GLY A 26 -8.05 -10.90 14.33
N LYS A 27 -9.12 -10.62 13.60
CA LYS A 27 -9.22 -10.77 12.15
C LYS A 27 -9.74 -9.47 11.53
N LEU A 28 -9.23 -9.13 10.35
CA LEU A 28 -9.78 -8.09 9.50
C LEU A 28 -10.58 -8.77 8.39
N HIS A 29 -11.89 -8.63 8.46
CA HIS A 29 -12.83 -9.06 7.43
C HIS A 29 -12.81 -8.04 6.28
N GLY A 30 -12.81 -8.53 5.04
CA GLY A 30 -12.79 -7.67 3.87
C GLY A 30 -12.62 -8.46 2.58
N THR A 31 -12.86 -7.81 1.45
CA THR A 31 -12.76 -8.45 0.13
C THR A 31 -11.31 -8.62 -0.34
N GLY A 32 -10.38 -7.77 0.09
CA GLY A 32 -8.99 -7.85 -0.34
C GLY A 32 -8.09 -6.69 0.10
N TYR A 33 -6.89 -6.61 -0.47
CA TYR A 33 -6.08 -5.40 -0.48
C TYR A 33 -6.52 -4.56 -1.69
N ASN A 34 -6.94 -3.33 -1.44
CA ASN A 34 -7.29 -2.39 -2.50
C ASN A 34 -6.03 -1.69 -3.00
N PHE A 35 -5.75 -1.81 -4.29
CA PHE A 35 -4.68 -1.11 -5.00
C PHE A 35 -5.28 -0.30 -6.16
N ARG A 36 -5.69 0.94 -5.85
CA ARG A 36 -6.51 1.78 -6.74
C ARG A 36 -7.73 1.01 -7.25
N ASP A 37 -7.72 0.62 -8.52
CA ASP A 37 -8.82 -0.05 -9.22
C ASP A 37 -8.75 -1.59 -9.12
N GLU A 38 -7.64 -2.15 -8.62
CA GLU A 38 -7.43 -3.59 -8.47
C GLU A 38 -7.65 -4.03 -7.01
N ILE A 39 -8.47 -5.07 -6.80
CA ILE A 39 -8.67 -5.70 -5.49
C ILE A 39 -7.95 -7.04 -5.50
N ILE A 40 -6.95 -7.19 -4.63
CA ILE A 40 -6.21 -8.46 -4.43
C ILE A 40 -6.95 -9.27 -3.35
N PRO A 41 -7.67 -10.35 -3.70
CA PRO A 41 -8.55 -11.04 -2.76
C PRO A 41 -7.78 -11.75 -1.65
N PHE A 42 -8.25 -11.65 -0.41
CA PHE A 42 -7.72 -12.43 0.71
C PHE A 42 -7.94 -13.94 0.44
N ILE A 43 -6.98 -14.78 0.81
CA ILE A 43 -6.99 -16.24 0.51
C ILE A 43 -8.28 -16.92 1.02
N ASP A 44 -8.71 -16.56 2.23
CA ASP A 44 -9.88 -17.15 2.90
C ASP A 44 -10.96 -16.08 3.21
N GLY A 45 -10.96 -14.94 2.52
CA GLY A 45 -11.88 -13.81 2.81
C GLY A 45 -11.57 -13.02 4.10
N GLU A 46 -10.47 -13.35 4.77
CA GLU A 46 -10.00 -12.70 6.00
C GLU A 46 -8.47 -12.62 6.04
N VAL A 47 -7.95 -11.71 6.87
CA VAL A 47 -6.53 -11.68 7.25
C VAL A 47 -6.40 -11.51 8.77
N ALA A 48 -5.56 -12.31 9.43
CA ALA A 48 -5.41 -12.21 10.88
C ALA A 48 -4.48 -11.04 11.24
N ILE A 49 -4.84 -10.34 12.30
CA ILE A 49 -4.04 -9.26 12.89
C ILE A 49 -3.29 -9.85 14.10
N ILE A 50 -1.98 -9.67 14.11
CA ILE A 50 -1.08 -10.08 15.19
C ILE A 50 -0.41 -8.85 15.78
N LYS A 51 -0.19 -8.89 17.10
CA LYS A 51 0.51 -7.86 17.87
C LYS A 51 1.90 -8.38 18.23
N CYS A 52 2.94 -7.57 18.07
CA CYS A 52 4.25 -7.90 18.65
C CYS A 52 4.22 -7.64 20.16
N ASN A 53 4.63 -8.62 20.97
CA ASN A 53 4.69 -8.47 22.42
C ASN A 53 5.84 -7.55 22.88
N VAL A 54 6.89 -7.39 22.06
CA VAL A 54 8.07 -6.58 22.39
C VAL A 54 7.84 -5.08 22.12
N CYS A 55 7.39 -4.70 20.92
CA CYS A 55 7.21 -3.29 20.53
C CYS A 55 5.75 -2.84 20.40
N GLY A 56 4.79 -3.72 20.64
CA GLY A 56 3.36 -3.39 20.66
C GLY A 56 2.68 -3.14 19.31
N ILE A 57 3.42 -3.12 18.19
CA ILE A 57 2.85 -2.87 16.86
C ILE A 57 1.90 -3.99 16.42
N TYR A 58 0.80 -3.61 15.76
CA TYR A 58 -0.15 -4.52 15.12
C TYR A 58 0.13 -4.62 13.63
N TYR A 59 0.11 -5.83 13.08
CA TYR A 59 0.36 -6.09 11.67
C TYR A 59 -0.38 -7.35 11.18
N LYS A 60 -0.46 -7.51 9.86
CA LYS A 60 -1.14 -8.64 9.22
C LYS A 60 -0.23 -9.87 9.20
N ASN A 61 -0.77 -11.05 9.52
CA ASN A 61 0.00 -12.31 9.54
C ASN A 61 0.42 -12.81 8.14
N VAL A 62 -0.33 -12.41 7.11
CA VAL A 62 0.02 -12.60 5.69
C VAL A 62 -0.08 -11.27 4.95
N ILE A 63 0.81 -11.09 3.98
CA ILE A 63 0.80 -9.94 3.06
C ILE A 63 1.07 -10.43 1.63
N PRO A 64 0.71 -9.66 0.59
CA PRO A 64 1.14 -9.95 -0.77
C PRO A 64 2.67 -10.09 -0.87
N SER A 65 3.14 -10.97 -1.75
CA SER A 65 4.57 -11.17 -2.01
C SER A 65 5.18 -9.94 -2.71
N PRO A 66 6.50 -9.69 -2.59
CA PRO A 66 7.13 -8.53 -3.22
C PRO A 66 7.13 -8.63 -4.75
N SER A 67 7.26 -9.86 -5.28
CA SER A 67 7.13 -10.16 -6.71
C SER A 67 5.75 -9.82 -7.24
N PHE A 68 4.69 -10.33 -6.61
CA PHE A 68 3.32 -10.06 -7.04
C PHE A 68 2.94 -8.58 -6.90
N LEU A 69 3.37 -7.90 -5.83
CA LEU A 69 3.21 -6.44 -5.74
C LEU A 69 3.93 -5.72 -6.87
N SER A 70 5.14 -6.14 -7.24
CA SER A 70 5.90 -5.54 -8.34
C SER A 70 5.19 -5.69 -9.69
N GLU A 71 4.52 -6.82 -9.93
CA GLU A 71 3.65 -7.00 -11.11
C GLU A 71 2.43 -6.09 -11.08
N VAL A 72 1.75 -5.97 -9.92
CA VAL A 72 0.61 -5.04 -9.74
C VAL A 72 1.07 -3.60 -10.01
N PHE A 73 2.18 -3.16 -9.41
CA PHE A 73 2.77 -1.85 -9.67
C PHE A 73 3.12 -1.63 -11.14
N SER A 74 3.62 -2.67 -11.82
CA SER A 74 3.96 -2.59 -13.25
C SER A 74 2.71 -2.39 -14.11
N ARG A 75 1.62 -3.14 -13.86
CA ARG A 75 0.33 -3.01 -14.56
C ARG A 75 -0.29 -1.62 -14.40
N HIS A 76 -0.15 -1.01 -13.23
CA HIS A 76 -0.74 0.31 -12.92
C HIS A 76 0.26 1.47 -13.01
N SER A 77 1.49 1.24 -13.48
CA SER A 77 2.56 2.24 -13.51
C SER A 77 2.14 3.56 -14.19
N GLY A 78 1.52 3.48 -15.38
CA GLY A 78 0.96 4.62 -16.11
C GLY A 78 -0.27 5.29 -15.48
N LYS A 79 -0.85 4.73 -14.41
CA LYS A 79 -1.89 5.37 -13.58
C LYS A 79 -1.35 5.93 -12.26
N ILE A 80 -0.22 5.40 -11.78
CA ILE A 80 0.40 5.80 -10.51
C ILE A 80 1.08 7.14 -10.68
N TRP A 81 1.87 7.28 -11.74
CA TRP A 81 2.50 8.51 -12.14
C TRP A 81 1.52 9.27 -13.05
N THR A 82 0.88 10.31 -12.51
CA THR A 82 0.37 11.40 -13.36
C THR A 82 1.53 11.91 -14.22
N GLU A 83 1.27 12.26 -15.50
CA GLU A 83 2.27 12.97 -16.28
C GLU A 83 2.80 14.18 -15.48
N PRO A 84 4.11 14.48 -15.57
CA PRO A 84 4.71 15.55 -14.79
C PRO A 84 4.04 16.88 -15.13
N TYR A 85 3.14 17.31 -14.23
CA TYR A 85 2.31 18.50 -14.42
C TYR A 85 3.20 19.74 -14.43
N GLY A 86 3.46 20.25 -15.63
CA GLY A 86 4.32 21.39 -15.85
C GLY A 86 3.62 22.69 -15.49
N PHE A 87 3.85 23.20 -14.29
CA PHE A 87 3.32 24.48 -13.78
C PHE A 87 3.73 25.74 -14.57
N ALA A 88 4.32 25.60 -15.76
CA ALA A 88 4.81 26.70 -16.58
C ALA A 88 3.68 27.63 -17.06
N HIS A 89 2.50 27.08 -17.33
CA HIS A 89 1.35 27.84 -17.79
C HIS A 89 0.72 28.68 -16.66
N GLU A 90 0.44 28.10 -15.49
CA GLU A 90 -0.09 28.85 -14.33
C GLU A 90 0.96 29.80 -13.75
N SER A 91 2.24 29.43 -13.77
CA SER A 91 3.33 30.36 -13.43
C SER A 91 3.36 31.59 -14.33
N LYS A 92 2.96 31.47 -15.60
CA LYS A 92 2.79 32.60 -16.51
C LYS A 92 1.54 33.41 -16.16
N LEU A 93 0.39 32.76 -15.97
CA LEU A 93 -0.86 33.41 -15.54
C LEU A 93 -0.71 34.20 -14.24
N LEU A 94 -0.09 33.63 -13.21
CA LEU A 94 0.16 34.30 -11.92
C LEU A 94 1.08 35.53 -12.10
N LYS A 95 2.10 35.46 -12.96
CA LYS A 95 2.96 36.60 -13.29
C LYS A 95 2.20 37.68 -14.07
N GLU A 96 1.25 37.33 -14.92
CA GLU A 96 0.43 38.29 -15.67
C GLU A 96 -0.65 38.94 -14.79
N LEU A 97 -1.25 38.20 -13.86
CA LEU A 97 -2.19 38.72 -12.86
C LEU A 97 -1.49 39.71 -11.91
N ASN A 98 -0.34 39.34 -11.34
CA ASN A 98 0.43 40.24 -10.46
C ASN A 98 0.96 41.50 -11.18
N LYS A 99 1.05 41.51 -12.51
CA LYS A 99 1.37 42.72 -13.30
C LYS A 99 0.16 43.63 -13.52
N LYS A 100 -1.08 43.11 -13.43
CA LYS A 100 -2.31 43.88 -13.65
C LYS A 100 -2.86 44.51 -12.36
N SER A 101 -2.46 44.05 -11.18
CA SER A 101 -2.85 44.63 -9.89
C SER A 101 -2.03 45.86 -9.46
N ILE A 102 -1.37 46.55 -10.39
CA ILE A 102 -0.67 47.83 -10.17
C ILE A 102 -1.26 48.88 -11.12
N LEU A 103 -2.54 49.20 -10.91
CA LEU A 103 -3.28 50.35 -11.45
C LEU A 103 -4.29 50.82 -10.39
#